data_AF-A0A7W1K595-F1
#
_entry.id   AF-A0A7W1K595-F1
#
_cell.length_a   1.000
_cell.length_b   1.000
_cell.length_c   1.000
_cell.angle_alpha   90.00
_cell.angle_beta   90.00
_cell.angle_gamma   90.00
#
_symmetry.space_group_name_H-M   'P 1'
#
loop_
_entity.id
_entity.type
_entity.pdbx_description
1 polymer ?
#
loop_
_entity_poly.entity_id
_entity_poly.type
_entity_poly.pdbx_seq_one_letter_code
_entity_poly.pdbx_strand_id
1 'polypeptide(L)'
;MLERGFVRAADVQTLTGAPAESAVSRGTVRLGPWLAAAERIERAGRRLTDHLSRYHAEHPLRPGIDVSDARALLSREAPALADPDLVDGLLAHLVSTRRLAREGTAVRLPAHRPSTAGREDADQLVSAVESGGATPPSVRELAAAGFGAELIRATCADGRLVRISADIVVTPAFLAHAEATIRSRATAPGLTVSAFREAMGTSRKYALPILEYFDARGLTRRQGDVRIVREARD
;
A
#
# COMPACT_ATOMS: atom_id res chain seq x y z
N MET A 1 -8.45 33.40 -20.67
CA MET A 1 -8.45 34.20 -19.43
C MET A 1 -7.18 33.82 -18.66
N LEU A 2 -6.21 34.74 -18.55
CA LEU A 2 -4.98 34.49 -17.80
C LEU A 2 -5.32 34.40 -16.32
N GLU A 3 -5.36 33.19 -15.76
CA GLU A 3 -5.46 33.04 -14.32
C GLU A 3 -4.10 33.37 -13.72
N ARG A 4 -4.05 34.34 -12.80
CA ARG A 4 -2.79 34.86 -12.24
C ARG A 4 -1.93 33.72 -11.68
N GLY A 5 -0.77 33.50 -12.31
CA GLY A 5 0.25 32.55 -11.88
C GLY A 5 0.20 31.17 -12.52
N PHE A 6 -0.71 30.90 -13.48
CA PHE A 6 -0.67 29.70 -14.34
C PHE A 6 -0.83 30.10 -15.81
N VAL A 7 0.02 29.58 -16.68
CA VAL A 7 -0.05 29.84 -18.13
C VAL A 7 0.44 28.63 -18.92
N ARG A 8 -0.18 28.33 -20.06
CA ARG A 8 0.36 27.31 -20.96
C ARG A 8 1.63 27.83 -21.60
N ALA A 9 2.67 27.00 -21.68
CA ALA A 9 3.96 27.38 -22.24
C ALA A 9 3.84 27.90 -23.68
N ALA A 10 2.94 27.32 -24.47
CA ALA A 10 2.66 27.75 -25.84
C ALA A 10 2.10 29.17 -25.95
N ASP A 11 1.43 29.66 -24.90
CA ASP A 11 0.78 30.98 -24.92
C ASP A 11 1.72 32.09 -24.42
N VAL A 12 2.86 31.74 -23.81
CA VAL A 12 3.77 32.73 -23.18
C VAL A 12 4.29 33.73 -24.19
N GLN A 13 4.75 33.28 -25.36
CA GLN A 13 5.30 34.16 -26.38
C GLN A 13 4.23 35.11 -26.92
N THR A 14 3.04 34.60 -27.19
CA THR A 14 1.90 35.40 -27.68
C THR A 14 1.47 36.45 -26.65
N LEU A 15 1.53 36.14 -25.36
CA LEU A 15 1.04 37.01 -24.29
C LEU A 15 2.08 37.98 -23.75
N THR A 16 3.38 37.64 -23.83
CA THR A 16 4.45 38.41 -23.19
C THR A 16 5.52 38.92 -24.16
N GLY A 17 5.52 38.44 -25.42
CA GLY A 17 6.57 38.71 -26.39
C GLY A 17 7.90 38.00 -26.10
N ALA A 18 8.00 37.26 -24.99
CA ALA A 18 9.21 36.54 -24.57
C ALA A 18 9.02 35.01 -24.68
N PRO A 19 10.09 34.24 -24.95
CA PRO A 19 10.01 32.79 -25.01
C PRO A 19 9.75 32.20 -23.60
N ALA A 20 9.11 31.04 -23.54
CA ALA A 20 8.72 30.37 -22.29
C ALA A 20 9.93 30.09 -21.37
N GLU A 21 11.09 29.80 -21.95
CA GLU A 21 12.35 29.58 -21.26
C GLU A 21 12.78 30.79 -20.42
N SER A 22 12.46 32.01 -20.89
CA SER A 22 12.76 33.26 -20.18
C SER A 22 11.79 33.53 -19.02
N ALA A 23 10.68 32.82 -18.92
CA ALA A 23 9.79 32.86 -17.76
C ALA A 23 10.26 31.89 -16.67
N VAL A 24 10.83 30.73 -17.05
CA VAL A 24 11.39 29.76 -16.10
C VAL A 24 12.56 30.37 -15.32
N SER A 25 13.42 31.14 -15.99
CA SER A 25 14.51 31.88 -15.35
C SER A 25 14.06 33.00 -14.38
N ARG A 26 12.76 33.33 -14.36
CA ARG A 26 12.15 34.37 -13.51
C ARG A 26 11.31 33.79 -12.37
N GLY A 27 11.57 32.55 -11.95
CA GLY A 27 10.91 31.94 -10.78
C GLY A 27 9.59 31.23 -11.09
N THR A 28 9.34 30.90 -12.36
CA THR A 28 8.26 29.97 -12.73
C THR A 28 8.80 28.56 -12.92
N VAL A 29 7.98 27.56 -12.65
CA VAL A 29 8.31 26.15 -12.76
C VAL A 29 7.49 25.53 -13.88
N ARG A 30 8.13 24.69 -14.69
CA ARG A 30 7.45 23.95 -15.75
C ARG A 30 6.77 22.70 -15.20
N LEU A 31 5.46 22.60 -15.42
CA LEU A 31 4.58 21.49 -15.04
C LEU A 31 3.93 20.94 -16.32
N GLY A 32 4.69 20.12 -17.07
CA GLY A 32 4.25 19.63 -18.38
C GLY A 32 4.06 20.77 -19.40
N PRO A 33 2.87 20.91 -20.02
CA PRO A 33 2.59 22.00 -20.96
C PRO A 33 2.34 23.34 -20.26
N TRP A 34 2.35 23.39 -18.93
CA TRP A 34 2.10 24.58 -18.13
C TRP A 34 3.36 25.17 -17.51
N LEU A 35 3.35 26.47 -17.29
CA LEU A 35 4.22 27.19 -16.38
C LEU A 35 3.40 27.68 -15.19
N ALA A 36 3.94 27.48 -14.00
CA ALA A 36 3.31 27.90 -12.75
C ALA A 36 4.27 28.80 -11.95
N ALA A 37 3.75 29.88 -11.38
CA ALA A 37 4.48 30.71 -10.45
C ALA A 37 4.81 29.92 -9.16
N ALA A 38 6.02 30.07 -8.63
CA ALA A 38 6.48 29.35 -7.45
C ALA A 38 5.53 29.51 -6.25
N GLU A 39 4.95 30.71 -6.06
CA GLU A 39 4.01 31.00 -4.98
C GLU A 39 2.73 30.17 -5.08
N ARG A 40 2.28 29.86 -6.31
CA ARG A 40 1.08 29.03 -6.54
C ARG A 40 1.37 27.57 -6.22
N ILE A 41 2.55 27.07 -6.61
CA ILE A 41 3.02 25.73 -6.24
C ILE A 41 3.13 25.62 -4.72
N GLU A 42 3.73 26.62 -4.07
CA GLU A 42 3.90 26.63 -2.62
C GLU A 42 2.58 26.61 -1.87
N ARG A 43 1.61 27.42 -2.32
CA ARG A 43 0.26 27.44 -1.74
C ARG A 43 -0.45 26.10 -1.90
N ALA A 44 -0.41 25.53 -3.11
CA ALA A 44 -1.05 24.25 -3.39
C ALA A 44 -0.40 23.10 -2.60
N GLY A 45 0.94 23.11 -2.53
CA GLY A 45 1.72 22.18 -1.72
C GLY A 45 1.36 22.27 -0.24
N ARG A 46 1.29 23.48 0.33
CA ARG A 46 0.90 23.69 1.74
C ARG A 46 -0.49 23.13 2.03
N ARG A 47 -1.49 23.46 1.21
CA ARG A 47 -2.85 22.95 1.40
C ARG A 47 -2.90 21.42 1.40
N LEU A 48 -2.19 20.77 0.48
CA LEU A 48 -2.18 19.32 0.39
C LEU A 48 -1.43 18.70 1.58
N THR A 49 -0.29 19.27 2.00
CA THR A 49 0.44 18.78 3.19
C THR A 49 -0.33 18.98 4.49
N ASP A 50 -1.07 20.08 4.64
CA ASP A 50 -1.90 20.35 5.82
C ASP A 50 -3.11 19.41 5.90
N HIS A 51 -3.69 19.09 4.76
CA HIS A 51 -4.75 18.08 4.67
C HIS A 51 -4.20 16.69 5.03
N LEU A 52 -3.07 16.29 4.44
CA LEU A 52 -2.45 14.99 4.72
C LEU A 52 -2.02 14.85 6.18
N SER A 53 -1.52 15.93 6.80
CA SER A 53 -1.14 15.92 8.21
C SER A 53 -2.32 15.56 9.11
N ARG A 54 -3.49 16.17 8.88
CA ARG A 54 -4.73 15.84 9.61
C ARG A 54 -5.22 14.44 9.29
N TYR A 55 -5.24 14.08 8.01
CA TYR A 55 -5.67 12.77 7.56
C TYR A 55 -4.85 11.64 8.21
N HIS A 56 -3.53 11.78 8.29
CA HIS A 56 -2.67 10.78 8.92
C HIS A 56 -2.83 10.72 10.44
N ALA A 57 -3.12 11.85 11.10
CA ALA A 57 -3.42 11.85 12.53
C ALA A 57 -4.73 11.10 12.83
N GLU A 58 -5.74 11.27 11.98
CA GLU A 58 -7.04 10.60 12.09
C GLU A 58 -7.00 9.13 11.61
N HIS A 59 -6.12 8.82 10.65
CA HIS A 59 -6.02 7.51 10.01
C HIS A 59 -4.57 7.03 9.93
N PRO A 60 -3.91 6.74 11.07
CA PRO A 60 -2.47 6.45 11.12
C PRO A 60 -2.08 5.17 10.38
N LEU A 61 -3.03 4.24 10.18
CA LEU A 61 -2.78 2.97 9.48
C LEU A 61 -3.07 3.02 7.98
N ARG A 62 -3.59 4.15 7.47
CA ARG A 62 -3.80 4.30 6.02
C ARG A 62 -2.54 4.78 5.34
N PRO A 63 -2.21 4.23 4.16
CA PRO A 63 -1.01 4.61 3.39
C PRO A 63 -1.05 6.03 2.84
N GLY A 64 -2.20 6.70 2.90
CA GLY A 64 -2.41 8.05 2.36
C GLY A 64 -3.82 8.20 1.82
N ILE A 65 -4.09 9.33 1.18
CA ILE A 65 -5.32 9.55 0.40
C ILE A 65 -5.14 9.00 -1.02
N ASP A 66 -6.23 8.73 -1.73
CA ASP A 66 -6.13 8.38 -3.15
C ASP A 66 -5.69 9.60 -3.98
N VAL A 67 -4.95 9.36 -5.06
CA VAL A 67 -4.51 10.42 -5.98
C VAL A 67 -5.71 11.20 -6.55
N SER A 68 -6.87 10.56 -6.73
CA SER A 68 -8.10 11.23 -7.13
C SER A 68 -8.60 12.23 -6.07
N ASP A 69 -8.49 11.89 -4.78
CA ASP A 69 -8.82 12.82 -3.68
C ASP A 69 -7.83 13.98 -3.63
N ALA A 70 -6.53 13.71 -3.83
CA ALA A 70 -5.50 14.74 -3.91
C ALA A 70 -5.78 15.71 -5.07
N ARG A 71 -6.13 15.20 -6.25
CA ARG A 71 -6.56 16.00 -7.41
C ARG A 71 -7.78 16.85 -7.08
N ALA A 72 -8.83 16.25 -6.51
CA ALA A 72 -10.05 16.95 -6.15
C ALA A 72 -9.80 18.07 -5.12
N LEU A 73 -8.88 17.87 -4.17
CA LEU A 73 -8.47 18.91 -3.23
C LEU A 73 -7.82 20.10 -3.94
N LEU A 74 -6.93 19.83 -4.90
CA LEU A 74 -6.20 20.84 -5.65
C LEU A 74 -7.09 21.60 -6.65
N SER A 75 -8.00 20.91 -7.35
CA SER A 75 -8.91 21.56 -8.31
C SER A 75 -9.85 22.59 -7.66
N ARG A 76 -10.05 22.51 -6.34
CA ARG A 76 -10.81 23.50 -5.56
C ARG A 76 -10.01 24.75 -5.17
N GLU A 77 -8.70 24.81 -5.43
CA GLU A 77 -7.88 26.01 -5.17
C GLU A 77 -7.99 27.07 -6.27
N ALA A 78 -8.17 26.63 -7.51
CA ALA A 78 -8.04 27.47 -8.70
C ALA A 78 -8.73 26.81 -9.90
N PRO A 79 -9.52 27.55 -10.71
CA PRO A 79 -10.11 27.02 -11.94
C PRO A 79 -9.11 26.33 -12.88
N ALA A 80 -7.90 26.87 -13.04
CA ALA A 80 -6.84 26.27 -13.86
C ALA A 80 -6.43 24.88 -13.35
N LEU A 81 -6.52 24.61 -12.04
CA LEU A 81 -6.20 23.31 -11.45
C LEU A 81 -7.29 22.25 -11.70
N ALA A 82 -8.35 22.58 -12.45
CA ALA A 82 -9.25 21.60 -13.05
C ALA A 82 -8.65 20.95 -14.32
N ASP A 83 -7.61 21.55 -14.91
CA ASP A 83 -6.89 20.98 -16.06
C ASP A 83 -6.04 19.78 -15.60
N PRO A 84 -6.27 18.57 -16.16
CA PRO A 84 -5.56 17.36 -15.71
C PRO A 84 -4.04 17.44 -15.87
N ASP A 85 -3.55 18.03 -16.97
CA ASP A 85 -2.11 18.11 -17.24
C ASP A 85 -1.41 18.99 -16.20
N LEU A 86 -2.05 20.11 -15.82
CA LEU A 86 -1.51 20.99 -14.79
C LEU A 86 -1.50 20.31 -13.43
N VAL A 87 -2.61 19.68 -13.03
CA VAL A 87 -2.72 19.07 -11.70
C VAL A 87 -1.77 17.88 -11.55
N ASP A 88 -1.62 17.06 -12.60
CA ASP A 88 -0.69 15.93 -12.60
C ASP A 88 0.76 16.41 -12.63
N GLY A 89 1.06 17.45 -13.41
CA GLY A 89 2.36 18.11 -13.39
C GLY A 89 2.73 18.64 -12.01
N LEU A 90 1.77 19.27 -11.33
CA LEU A 90 1.93 19.78 -9.96
C LEU A 90 2.19 18.65 -8.96
N LEU A 91 1.40 17.58 -8.99
CA LEU A 91 1.61 16.42 -8.11
C LEU A 91 2.97 15.77 -8.36
N ALA A 92 3.37 15.60 -9.63
CA ALA A 92 4.67 15.07 -10.00
C ALA A 92 5.81 15.96 -9.49
N HIS A 93 5.66 17.28 -9.59
CA HIS A 93 6.63 18.23 -9.05
C HIS A 93 6.74 18.17 -7.51
N LEU A 94 5.61 18.08 -6.80
CA LEU A 94 5.62 17.95 -5.34
C LEU A 94 6.23 16.61 -4.87
N VAL A 95 6.09 15.55 -5.66
CA VAL A 95 6.77 14.27 -5.42
C VAL A 95 8.27 14.36 -5.72
N SER A 96 8.67 14.94 -6.85
CA SER A 96 10.09 15.05 -7.25
C SER A 96 10.89 15.93 -6.28
N THR A 97 10.25 16.94 -5.71
CA THR A 97 10.81 17.81 -4.65
C THR A 97 10.69 17.22 -3.25
N ARG A 98 10.25 15.96 -3.11
CA ARG A 98 10.07 15.24 -1.83
C ARG A 98 9.17 15.97 -0.83
N ARG A 99 8.24 16.80 -1.29
CA ARG A 99 7.17 17.34 -0.43
C ARG A 99 6.05 16.32 -0.21
N LEU A 100 5.87 15.43 -1.17
CA LEU A 100 4.95 14.29 -1.13
C LEU A 100 5.69 13.01 -1.50
N ALA A 101 5.11 11.88 -1.13
CA ALA A 101 5.46 10.57 -1.63
C ALA A 101 4.21 9.93 -2.24
N ARG A 102 4.43 9.14 -3.29
CA ARG A 102 3.37 8.41 -3.98
C ARG A 102 3.75 6.94 -4.10
N GLU A 103 2.81 6.07 -3.77
CA GLU A 103 2.95 4.61 -3.88
C GLU A 103 1.66 4.04 -4.50
N GLY A 104 1.75 3.58 -5.74
CA GLY A 104 0.55 3.25 -6.53
C GLY A 104 -0.38 4.46 -6.67
N THR A 105 -1.60 4.34 -6.16
CA THR A 105 -2.58 5.43 -6.12
C THR A 105 -2.53 6.24 -4.82
N ALA A 106 -1.81 5.80 -3.80
CA ALA A 106 -1.75 6.50 -2.52
C ALA A 106 -0.80 7.70 -2.59
N VAL A 107 -1.25 8.85 -2.08
CA VAL A 107 -0.46 10.07 -1.88
C VAL A 107 -0.36 10.36 -0.38
N ARG A 108 0.86 10.59 0.10
CA ARG A 108 1.14 10.84 1.51
C ARG A 108 2.29 11.81 1.71
N LEU A 109 2.40 12.33 2.92
CA LEU A 109 3.62 12.92 3.44
C LEU A 109 4.80 11.92 3.37
N PRO A 110 6.00 12.39 2.99
CA PRO A 110 7.19 11.55 2.89
C PRO A 110 7.60 10.92 4.22
N ALA A 111 7.31 11.56 5.35
CA ALA A 111 7.62 11.04 6.69
C ALA A 111 6.58 10.04 7.21
N HIS A 112 5.36 10.04 6.66
CA HIS A 112 4.32 9.11 7.08
C HIS A 112 4.66 7.70 6.59
N ARG A 113 4.74 6.75 7.51
CA ARG A 113 4.73 5.32 7.24
C ARG A 113 3.66 4.72 8.14
N PRO A 114 2.59 4.13 7.60
CA PRO A 114 1.68 3.34 8.40
C PRO A 114 2.49 2.31 9.17
N SER A 115 2.26 2.24 10.48
CA SER A 115 2.87 1.22 11.30
C SER A 115 1.97 0.90 12.47
N THR A 116 1.93 -0.37 12.81
CA THR A 116 1.32 -0.97 13.98
C THR A 116 2.34 -1.20 15.10
N ALA A 117 3.59 -0.80 14.92
CA ALA A 117 4.61 -0.91 15.96
C ALA A 117 4.25 -0.04 17.18
N GLY A 118 4.31 -0.62 18.38
CA GLY A 118 4.00 0.07 19.64
C GLY A 118 2.51 0.34 19.86
N ARG A 119 1.63 -0.21 19.02
CA ARG A 119 0.17 -0.09 19.18
C ARG A 119 -0.38 -1.27 19.97
N GLU A 120 -0.99 -0.97 21.11
CA GLU A 120 -1.58 -1.97 21.99
C GLU A 120 -2.67 -2.82 21.30
N ASP A 121 -3.54 -2.21 20.48
CA ASP A 121 -4.58 -2.93 19.76
C ASP A 121 -4.01 -3.90 18.71
N ALA A 122 -2.89 -3.55 18.08
CA ALA A 122 -2.17 -4.46 17.19
C ALA A 122 -1.48 -5.60 17.96
N ASP A 123 -0.93 -5.32 19.13
CA ASP A 123 -0.31 -6.32 20.00
C ASP A 123 -1.36 -7.33 20.49
N GLN A 124 -2.54 -6.85 20.89
CA GLN A 124 -3.69 -7.68 21.25
C GLN A 124 -4.17 -8.52 20.06
N LEU A 125 -4.22 -7.95 18.86
CA LEU A 125 -4.58 -8.71 17.64
C LEU A 125 -3.59 -9.84 17.37
N VAL A 126 -2.28 -9.57 17.43
CA VAL A 126 -1.25 -10.59 17.23
C VAL A 126 -1.38 -11.69 18.29
N SER A 127 -1.54 -11.31 19.57
CA SER A 127 -1.73 -12.24 20.68
C SER A 127 -2.99 -13.12 20.52
N ALA A 128 -4.10 -12.55 20.03
CA ALA A 128 -5.32 -13.30 19.76
C ALA A 128 -5.12 -14.36 18.66
N VAL A 129 -4.36 -14.04 17.62
CA VAL A 129 -4.00 -15.00 16.56
C VAL A 129 -3.05 -16.08 17.10
N GLU A 130 -2.04 -15.69 17.88
CA GLU A 130 -1.09 -16.62 18.49
C GLU A 130 -1.75 -17.60 19.45
N SER A 131 -2.66 -17.10 20.30
CA SER A 131 -3.37 -17.90 21.30
C SER A 131 -4.28 -18.96 20.68
N GLY A 132 -4.73 -18.77 19.44
CA GLY A 132 -5.49 -19.78 18.71
C GLY A 132 -4.63 -20.93 18.15
N GLY A 133 -3.30 -20.83 18.23
CA GLY A 133 -2.36 -21.89 17.86
C GLY A 133 -2.54 -22.39 16.43
N ALA A 134 -2.77 -23.69 16.27
CA ALA A 134 -2.95 -24.34 14.97
C ALA A 134 -4.30 -24.03 14.31
N THR A 135 -5.24 -23.41 15.02
CA THR A 135 -6.57 -23.05 14.53
C THR A 135 -6.92 -21.63 14.96
N PRO A 136 -6.21 -20.61 14.44
CA PRO A 136 -6.42 -19.23 14.85
C PRO A 136 -7.83 -18.73 14.50
N PRO A 137 -8.36 -17.73 15.21
CA PRO A 137 -9.61 -17.09 14.84
C PRO A 137 -9.58 -16.61 13.39
N SER A 138 -10.68 -16.81 12.69
CA SER A 138 -10.90 -16.29 11.34
C SER A 138 -10.92 -14.76 11.34
N VAL A 139 -10.70 -14.16 10.17
CA VAL A 139 -10.79 -12.70 9.99
C VAL A 139 -12.16 -12.17 10.39
N ARG A 140 -13.23 -12.94 10.15
CA ARG A 140 -14.58 -12.58 10.60
C ARG A 140 -14.73 -12.62 12.13
N GLU A 141 -14.17 -13.63 12.79
CA GLU A 141 -14.20 -13.72 14.26
C GLU A 141 -13.36 -12.61 14.90
N LEU A 142 -12.19 -12.29 14.34
CA LEU A 142 -11.37 -11.15 14.77
C LEU A 142 -12.12 -9.83 14.61
N ALA A 143 -12.81 -9.64 13.48
CA ALA A 143 -13.64 -8.45 13.26
C ALA A 143 -14.80 -8.36 14.26
N ALA A 144 -15.47 -9.49 14.54
CA ALA A 144 -16.53 -9.55 15.56
C ALA A 144 -16.01 -9.27 16.98
N ALA A 145 -14.74 -9.60 17.25
CA ALA A 145 -14.04 -9.27 18.50
C ALA A 145 -13.57 -7.82 18.58
N GLY A 146 -13.84 -6.98 17.58
CA GLY A 146 -13.50 -5.55 17.58
C GLY A 146 -12.23 -5.17 16.83
N PHE A 147 -11.50 -6.14 16.26
CA PHE A 147 -10.33 -5.82 15.43
C PHE A 147 -10.76 -5.35 14.03
N GLY A 148 -10.72 -4.03 13.83
CA GLY A 148 -11.11 -3.43 12.56
C GLY A 148 -10.29 -3.94 11.37
N ALA A 149 -10.93 -4.02 10.19
CA ALA A 149 -10.28 -4.52 8.97
C ALA A 149 -9.01 -3.73 8.59
N GLU A 150 -8.95 -2.44 8.92
CA GLU A 150 -7.77 -1.60 8.71
C GLU A 150 -6.59 -2.04 9.59
N LEU A 151 -6.83 -2.33 10.86
CA LEU A 151 -5.82 -2.84 11.79
C LEU A 151 -5.27 -4.18 11.32
N ILE A 152 -6.14 -5.12 10.91
CA ILE A 152 -5.71 -6.42 10.40
C ILE A 152 -4.85 -6.25 9.15
N ARG A 153 -5.28 -5.41 8.19
CA ARG A 153 -4.49 -5.16 6.97
C ARG A 153 -3.14 -4.53 7.29
N ALA A 154 -3.09 -3.53 8.16
CA ALA A 154 -1.84 -2.85 8.52
C ALA A 154 -0.89 -3.79 9.26
N THR A 155 -1.40 -4.60 10.18
CA THR A 155 -0.60 -5.61 10.91
C THR A 155 -0.03 -6.66 9.95
N CYS A 156 -0.75 -6.99 8.87
CA CYS A 156 -0.22 -7.82 7.80
C CYS A 156 0.83 -7.09 6.94
N ALA A 157 0.61 -5.81 6.62
CA ALA A 157 1.56 -5.01 5.86
C ALA A 157 2.89 -4.81 6.59
N ASP A 158 2.85 -4.71 7.93
CA ASP A 158 4.02 -4.66 8.80
C ASP A 158 4.69 -6.03 8.99
N GLY A 159 4.15 -7.10 8.39
CA GLY A 159 4.70 -8.46 8.49
C GLY A 159 4.52 -9.12 9.86
N ARG A 160 3.78 -8.50 10.79
CA ARG A 160 3.49 -9.06 12.12
C ARG A 160 2.49 -10.20 12.04
N LEU A 161 1.63 -10.19 11.03
CA LEU A 161 0.75 -11.28 10.65
C LEU A 161 0.91 -11.57 9.15
N VAL A 162 0.58 -12.78 8.74
CA VAL A 162 0.55 -13.17 7.33
C VAL A 162 -0.84 -13.60 6.95
N ARG A 163 -1.41 -12.92 5.95
CA ARG A 163 -2.68 -13.30 5.36
C ARG A 163 -2.45 -14.42 4.35
N ILE A 164 -3.00 -15.59 4.64
CA ILE A 164 -2.89 -16.77 3.75
C ILE A 164 -4.15 -16.98 2.91
N SER A 165 -5.28 -16.40 3.32
CA SER A 165 -6.52 -16.39 2.54
C SER A 165 -7.39 -15.16 2.87
N ALA A 166 -8.56 -15.05 2.24
CA ALA A 166 -9.53 -14.02 2.58
C ALA A 166 -9.98 -14.07 4.06
N ASP A 167 -10.03 -15.27 4.65
CA ASP A 167 -10.61 -15.48 5.99
C ASP A 167 -9.58 -15.95 7.05
N ILE A 168 -8.31 -16.14 6.68
CA ILE A 168 -7.29 -16.65 7.60
C ILE A 168 -6.04 -15.77 7.59
N VAL A 169 -5.66 -15.34 8.78
CA VAL A 169 -4.37 -14.73 9.10
C VAL A 169 -3.65 -15.62 10.12
N VAL A 170 -2.34 -15.75 9.99
CA VAL A 170 -1.48 -16.55 10.88
C VAL A 170 -0.27 -15.72 11.28
N THR A 171 0.48 -16.18 12.28
CA THR A 171 1.76 -15.54 12.60
C THR A 171 2.87 -15.98 11.64
N PRO A 172 3.90 -15.14 11.43
CA PRO A 172 5.09 -15.52 10.67
C PRO A 172 5.75 -16.79 11.22
N ALA A 173 5.80 -16.96 12.55
CA ALA A 173 6.37 -18.13 13.20
C ALA A 173 5.59 -19.41 12.86
N PHE A 174 4.25 -19.37 12.92
CA PHE A 174 3.43 -20.52 12.53
C PHE A 174 3.61 -20.88 11.06
N LEU A 175 3.70 -19.87 10.19
CA LEU A 175 3.93 -20.08 8.77
C LEU A 175 5.32 -20.66 8.48
N ALA A 176 6.36 -20.23 9.19
CA ALA A 176 7.70 -20.79 9.09
C ALA A 176 7.72 -22.27 9.54
N HIS A 177 7.00 -22.61 10.61
CA HIS A 177 6.83 -24.00 11.05
C HIS A 177 6.11 -24.85 9.98
N ALA A 178 5.08 -24.29 9.33
CA ALA A 178 4.41 -24.95 8.22
C ALA A 178 5.34 -25.19 7.03
N GLU A 179 6.15 -24.21 6.64
CA GLU A 179 7.15 -24.37 5.58
C GLU A 179 8.16 -25.49 5.89
N ALA A 180 8.72 -25.50 7.10
CA ALA A 180 9.67 -26.54 7.53
C ALA A 180 9.03 -27.94 7.52
N THR A 181 7.76 -28.03 7.95
CA THR A 181 6.98 -29.27 7.91
C THR A 181 6.75 -29.74 6.47
N ILE A 182 6.42 -28.84 5.55
CA ILE A 182 6.28 -29.17 4.13
C ILE A 182 7.60 -29.67 3.56
N ARG A 183 8.71 -28.96 3.78
CA ARG A 183 10.02 -29.34 3.25
C ARG A 183 10.49 -30.71 3.76
N SER A 184 10.22 -31.02 5.03
CA SER A 184 10.60 -32.32 5.61
C SER A 184 9.70 -33.48 5.20
N ARG A 185 8.42 -33.24 4.89
CA ARG A 185 7.42 -34.31 4.65
C ARG A 185 6.98 -34.46 3.20
N ALA A 186 7.20 -33.46 2.34
CA ALA A 186 6.88 -33.55 0.91
C ALA A 186 7.98 -34.23 0.09
N THR A 187 8.58 -35.29 0.67
CA THR A 187 9.47 -36.25 0.00
C THR A 187 8.65 -37.31 -0.74
N ALA A 188 9.26 -38.12 -1.61
CA ALA A 188 8.56 -39.19 -2.33
C ALA A 188 7.75 -40.10 -1.37
N PRO A 189 6.47 -40.40 -1.66
CA PRO A 189 5.69 -40.12 -2.87
C PRO A 189 5.02 -38.73 -2.93
N GLY A 190 5.16 -37.89 -1.90
CA GLY A 190 4.61 -36.54 -1.78
C GLY A 190 3.73 -36.37 -0.53
N LEU A 191 3.35 -35.13 -0.22
CA LEU A 191 2.57 -34.77 0.97
C LEU A 191 1.08 -34.63 0.66
N THR A 192 0.25 -35.47 1.28
CA THR A 192 -1.21 -35.32 1.21
C THR A 192 -1.70 -34.23 2.17
N VAL A 193 -2.91 -33.70 1.90
CA VAL A 193 -3.56 -32.73 2.81
C VAL A 193 -3.82 -33.35 4.20
N SER A 194 -4.19 -34.64 4.27
CA SER A 194 -4.43 -35.32 5.54
C SER A 194 -3.15 -35.46 6.37
N ALA A 195 -2.05 -35.88 5.76
CA ALA A 195 -0.76 -36.01 6.43
C ALA A 195 -0.23 -34.65 6.91
N PHE A 196 -0.40 -33.58 6.11
CA PHE A 196 -0.03 -32.22 6.53
C PHE A 196 -0.89 -31.73 7.70
N ARG A 197 -2.21 -31.95 7.63
CA ARG A 197 -3.15 -31.61 8.70
C ARG A 197 -2.74 -32.27 10.03
N GLU A 198 -2.42 -33.56 9.99
CA GLU A 198 -1.96 -34.32 11.15
C GLU A 198 -0.61 -33.82 11.67
N ALA A 199 0.33 -33.51 10.76
CA ALA A 199 1.62 -32.92 11.11
C ALA A 199 1.48 -31.61 11.89
N MET A 200 0.58 -30.76 11.44
CA MET A 200 0.37 -29.41 11.99
C MET A 200 -0.62 -29.38 13.16
N GLY A 201 -1.24 -30.52 13.51
CA GLY A 201 -2.26 -30.56 14.56
C GLY A 201 -3.46 -29.65 14.28
N THR A 202 -3.82 -29.47 13.00
CA THR A 202 -4.86 -28.51 12.59
C THR A 202 -6.07 -29.20 11.96
N SER A 203 -7.03 -28.43 11.46
CA SER A 203 -8.18 -28.92 10.69
C SER A 203 -7.98 -28.71 9.19
N ARG A 204 -8.81 -29.40 8.37
CA ARG A 204 -8.78 -29.23 6.91
C ARG A 204 -9.05 -27.78 6.47
N LYS A 205 -9.84 -27.03 7.27
CA LYS A 205 -10.14 -25.60 7.06
C LYS A 205 -8.86 -24.75 6.98
N TYR A 206 -7.82 -25.08 7.74
CA TYR A 206 -6.55 -24.34 7.75
C TYR A 206 -5.48 -25.02 6.91
N ALA A 207 -5.39 -26.35 6.96
CA ALA A 207 -4.38 -27.12 6.23
C ALA A 207 -4.40 -26.82 4.72
N LEU A 208 -5.58 -26.78 4.11
CA LEU A 208 -5.69 -26.58 2.66
C LEU A 208 -5.27 -25.16 2.24
N PRO A 209 -5.76 -24.06 2.85
CA PRO A 209 -5.28 -22.70 2.54
C PRO A 209 -3.78 -22.48 2.75
N ILE A 210 -3.18 -23.09 3.78
CA ILE A 210 -1.73 -22.99 4.00
C ILE A 210 -0.98 -23.64 2.83
N LEU A 211 -1.40 -24.83 2.42
CA LEU A 211 -0.77 -25.51 1.29
C LEU A 211 -0.98 -24.75 -0.03
N GLU A 212 -2.16 -24.18 -0.26
CA GLU A 212 -2.44 -23.31 -1.42
C GLU A 212 -1.58 -22.04 -1.42
N TYR A 213 -1.37 -21.44 -0.25
CA TYR A 213 -0.47 -20.31 -0.08
C TYR A 213 0.97 -20.63 -0.51
N PHE A 214 1.48 -21.82 -0.14
CA PHE A 214 2.81 -22.28 -0.55
C PHE A 214 2.87 -22.74 -2.02
N ASP A 215 1.78 -23.28 -2.58
CA ASP A 215 1.67 -23.59 -4.00
C ASP A 215 1.79 -22.30 -4.85
N ALA A 216 1.07 -21.24 -4.44
CA ALA A 216 1.07 -19.94 -5.11
C ALA A 216 2.44 -19.25 -5.06
N ARG A 217 3.21 -19.47 -4.00
CA ARG A 217 4.59 -18.98 -3.83
C ARG A 217 5.64 -19.86 -4.49
N GLY A 218 5.22 -20.96 -5.13
CA GLY A 218 6.11 -21.86 -5.84
C GLY A 218 6.95 -22.79 -4.95
N LEU A 219 6.65 -22.90 -3.64
CA LEU A 219 7.32 -23.87 -2.79
C LEU A 219 6.90 -25.30 -3.16
N THR A 220 5.61 -25.50 -3.38
CA THR A 220 5.04 -26.80 -3.74
C THR A 220 4.33 -26.76 -5.08
N ARG A 221 4.06 -27.96 -5.61
CA ARG A 221 3.11 -28.17 -6.70
C ARG A 221 2.24 -29.36 -6.36
N ARG A 222 0.94 -29.23 -6.63
CA ARG A 222 -0.01 -30.33 -6.54
C ARG A 222 0.17 -31.31 -7.71
N GLN A 223 0.20 -32.60 -7.41
CA GLN A 223 0.18 -33.71 -8.36
C GLN A 223 -0.82 -34.76 -7.87
N GLY A 224 -2.02 -34.79 -8.45
CA GLY A 224 -3.12 -35.60 -7.92
C GLY A 224 -3.51 -35.17 -6.50
N ASP A 225 -3.39 -36.10 -5.55
CA ASP A 225 -3.74 -35.89 -4.14
C ASP A 225 -2.54 -35.52 -3.24
N VAL A 226 -1.34 -35.46 -3.81
CA VAL A 226 -0.11 -35.10 -3.10
C VAL A 226 0.45 -33.76 -3.57
N ARG A 227 1.32 -33.20 -2.74
CA ARG A 227 2.18 -32.05 -3.06
C ARG A 227 3.63 -32.45 -3.00
N ILE A 228 4.40 -31.99 -3.97
CA ILE A 228 5.85 -32.21 -4.04
C ILE A 228 6.52 -30.84 -3.94
N VAL A 229 7.65 -30.77 -3.23
CA VAL A 229 8.49 -29.56 -3.19
C VAL A 229 9.05 -29.31 -4.58
N ARG A 230 8.99 -28.07 -5.06
CA ARG A 230 9.67 -27.72 -6.31
C ARG A 230 11.18 -27.71 -6.06
N GLU A 231 11.93 -28.37 -6.92
CA GLU A 231 13.38 -28.18 -6.97
C GLU A 231 13.66 -26.69 -7.25
N ALA A 232 14.60 -26.11 -6.52
CA ALA A 232 15.07 -24.77 -6.83
C ALA A 232 15.62 -24.82 -8.25
N ARG A 233 15.04 -24.02 -9.16
CA ARG A 233 15.69 -23.77 -10.43
C ARG A 233 16.85 -22.85 -10.12
N ASP A 234 18.07 -23.33 -10.33
CA ASP A 234 19.27 -22.50 -10.47
C ASP A 234 19.06 -21.43 -11.55
#